data_AF-A0AAE1QZB8-F1
#
_entry.id   AF-A0AAE1QZB8-F1
#
_cell.length_a   1.000
_cell.length_b   1.000
_cell.length_c   1.000
_cell.angle_alpha   90.00
_cell.angle_beta   90.00
_cell.angle_gamma   90.00
#
_symmetry.space_group_name_H-M   'P 1'
#
loop_
_entity.id
_entity.type
_entity.pdbx_description
1 polymer ?
#
loop_
_entity_poly.entity_id
_entity_poly.type
_entity_poly.pdbx_seq_one_letter_code
_entity_poly.pdbx_strand_id
1 'polypeptide(L)'
;MASDCDDGKFISALGAFKSRVLYVNVSYDHMVGWRTSSIRRETELFKPPRRSLDGYKHVVDMEYCPGVPSESPHFPPKAAKANEAAQNAPSSMQTTLEYHEIMEEEMICGLQQFSWKKVDVSFHSAFWPFFAHINNHVNNEWFHNAGAGVIAHVANHIKQQEKQQEYSLFITASL
;
A
#
# COMPACT_ATOMS: atom_id res chain seq x y z
N MET A 1 -5.48 -3.20 -12.12
CA MET A 1 -4.49 -2.46 -11.29
C MET A 1 -3.05 -2.89 -11.58
N ALA A 2 -2.78 -4.08 -12.12
CA ALA A 2 -1.42 -4.50 -12.45
C ALA A 2 -0.86 -3.86 -13.74
N SER A 3 -1.72 -3.57 -14.71
CA SER A 3 -1.35 -2.97 -16.00
C SER A 3 -2.40 -1.96 -16.48
N ASP A 4 -2.02 -1.19 -17.50
CA ASP A 4 -2.93 -0.33 -18.24
C ASP A 4 -3.74 -1.16 -19.25
N CYS A 5 -5.04 -0.89 -19.35
CA CYS A 5 -5.93 -1.51 -20.33
C CYS A 5 -6.72 -0.44 -21.10
N ASP A 6 -7.61 -0.85 -22.00
CA ASP A 6 -8.44 0.07 -22.79
C ASP A 6 -9.49 0.78 -21.94
N ASP A 7 -9.98 0.11 -20.88
CA ASP A 7 -10.95 0.68 -19.93
C ASP A 7 -10.31 1.68 -18.95
N GLY A 8 -8.98 1.71 -18.84
CA GLY A 8 -8.30 2.62 -17.93
C GLY A 8 -6.78 2.46 -17.89
N LYS A 9 -6.10 3.58 -17.69
CA LYS A 9 -4.64 3.68 -17.61
C LYS A 9 -4.17 3.83 -16.16
N PHE A 10 -4.42 2.82 -15.33
CA PHE A 10 -4.13 2.87 -13.89
C PHE A 10 -2.65 3.11 -13.56
N ILE A 11 -1.74 2.34 -14.17
CA ILE A 11 -0.29 2.43 -13.93
C ILE A 11 0.23 3.76 -14.46
N SER A 12 -0.17 4.17 -15.66
CA SER A 12 0.21 5.49 -16.21
C SER A 12 -0.31 6.65 -15.36
N ALA A 13 -1.57 6.60 -14.91
CA ALA A 13 -2.14 7.63 -14.04
C ALA A 13 -1.38 7.70 -12.71
N LEU A 14 -1.01 6.56 -12.14
CA LEU A 14 -0.21 6.49 -10.93
C LEU A 14 1.20 7.09 -11.12
N GLY A 15 1.80 6.87 -12.29
CA GLY A 15 3.07 7.47 -12.69
C GLY A 15 3.03 9.00 -12.81
N ALA A 16 1.87 9.58 -13.17
CA ALA A 16 1.72 11.02 -13.35
C ALA A 16 1.80 11.83 -12.04
N PHE A 17 1.60 11.19 -10.88
CA PHE A 17 1.73 11.86 -9.59
C PHE A 17 3.20 12.17 -9.27
N LYS A 18 3.48 13.42 -8.88
CA LYS A 18 4.83 13.84 -8.47
C LYS A 18 5.25 13.24 -7.12
N SER A 19 4.28 12.96 -6.26
CA SER A 19 4.52 12.35 -4.96
C SER A 19 3.53 11.22 -4.74
N ARG A 20 4.06 10.08 -4.27
CA ARG A 20 3.32 8.88 -3.94
C ARG A 20 3.69 8.45 -2.53
N VAL A 21 2.69 8.38 -1.66
CA VAL A 21 2.85 7.97 -0.27
C VAL A 21 1.93 6.79 -0.02
N LEU A 22 2.46 5.72 0.56
CA LEU A 22 1.71 4.52 0.86
C LEU A 22 1.72 4.30 2.38
N TYR A 23 0.55 4.08 2.97
CA TYR A 23 0.41 3.68 4.37
C TYR A 23 0.13 2.19 4.41
N VAL A 24 1.04 1.42 5.02
CA VAL A 24 1.05 -0.04 4.99
C VAL A 24 1.01 -0.59 6.40
N ASN A 25 0.18 -1.60 6.64
CA ASN A 25 0.26 -2.33 7.91
C ASN A 25 1.49 -3.26 7.88
N VAL A 26 2.40 -3.12 8.85
CA VAL A 26 3.68 -3.87 8.86
C VAL A 26 3.50 -5.35 9.13
N SER A 27 2.40 -5.73 9.78
CA SER A 27 2.10 -7.13 10.07
C SER A 27 0.73 -7.40 9.49
N TYR A 28 0.69 -8.19 8.42
CA TYR A 28 -0.50 -8.83 7.87
C TYR A 28 -1.70 -8.69 8.81
N ASP A 29 -2.73 -7.96 8.39
CA ASP A 29 -3.98 -8.05 9.14
C ASP A 29 -4.59 -9.42 8.82
N HIS A 30 -4.31 -10.41 9.69
CA HIS A 30 -4.84 -11.76 9.58
C HIS A 30 -6.38 -11.79 9.55
N MET A 31 -7.06 -10.66 9.81
CA MET A 31 -8.51 -10.57 9.95
C MET A 31 -9.23 -10.11 8.69
N VAL A 32 -8.54 -9.47 7.75
CA VAL A 32 -9.10 -9.19 6.41
C VAL A 32 -8.59 -10.15 5.33
N GLY A 33 -7.70 -11.08 5.69
CA GLY A 33 -7.36 -12.22 4.84
C GLY A 33 -6.70 -11.88 3.50
N TRP A 34 -6.24 -10.65 3.30
CA TRP A 34 -5.60 -10.24 2.05
C TRP A 34 -4.08 -10.22 2.19
N ARG A 35 -3.43 -11.08 1.40
CA ARG A 35 -1.98 -11.09 1.23
C ARG A 35 -1.41 -9.78 0.68
N THR A 36 -2.27 -9.01 0.02
CA THR A 36 -1.96 -7.77 -0.70
C THR A 36 -2.00 -6.47 0.12
N SER A 37 -2.00 -6.54 1.46
CA SER A 37 -2.00 -5.32 2.30
C SER A 37 -0.69 -4.53 2.27
N SER A 38 0.31 -5.02 1.53
CA SER A 38 1.65 -4.43 1.35
C SER A 38 2.10 -4.57 -0.11
N ILE A 39 2.91 -3.63 -0.59
CA ILE A 39 3.64 -3.75 -1.87
C ILE A 39 4.91 -4.63 -1.77
N ARG A 40 5.03 -5.37 -0.67
CA ARG A 40 6.12 -6.30 -0.38
C ARG A 40 5.59 -7.71 -0.51
N ARG A 41 6.43 -8.63 -0.97
CA ARG A 41 6.14 -10.06 -0.92
C ARG A 41 6.11 -10.55 0.52
N GLU A 42 5.47 -11.69 0.76
CA GLU A 42 5.43 -12.33 2.08
C GLU A 42 6.85 -12.57 2.64
N THR A 43 7.79 -12.96 1.77
CA THR A 43 9.20 -13.19 2.11
C THR A 43 9.98 -11.91 2.42
N GLU A 44 9.47 -10.75 2.02
CA GLU A 44 10.10 -9.43 2.21
C GLU A 44 9.56 -8.72 3.47
N LEU A 45 8.61 -9.34 4.18
CA LEU A 45 8.07 -8.76 5.40
C LEU A 45 9.02 -8.99 6.58
N PHE A 46 9.33 -7.89 7.27
CA PHE A 46 10.08 -7.92 8.51
C PHE A 46 9.17 -7.72 9.71
N LYS A 47 9.67 -8.06 10.90
CA LYS A 47 8.95 -7.81 12.15
C LYS A 47 9.04 -6.32 12.49
N PRO A 48 7.91 -5.60 12.63
CA PRO A 48 7.93 -4.18 12.93
C PRO A 48 8.69 -3.88 14.24
N PRO A 49 9.40 -2.74 14.31
CA PRO A 49 9.83 -2.18 15.57
C PRO A 49 8.62 -1.94 16.48
N ARG A 50 8.76 -2.21 17.78
CA ARG A 50 7.70 -1.93 18.78
C ARG A 50 7.64 -0.45 19.22
N ARG A 51 8.30 0.44 18.47
CA ARG A 51 8.43 1.86 18.79
C ARG A 51 7.63 2.69 17.79
N SER A 52 7.06 3.78 18.26
CA SER A 52 6.45 4.80 17.39
C SER A 52 7.50 5.80 16.92
N LEU A 53 7.28 6.33 15.73
CA LEU A 53 8.08 7.36 15.08
C LEU A 53 7.41 8.73 15.26
N ASP A 54 8.22 9.76 15.52
CA ASP A 54 7.84 11.18 15.56
C ASP A 54 6.61 11.52 16.42
N GLY A 55 6.36 10.74 17.48
CA GLY A 55 5.23 10.96 18.39
C GLY A 55 3.88 10.45 17.88
N TYR A 56 3.82 9.87 16.69
CA TYR A 56 2.60 9.23 16.16
C TYR A 56 2.54 7.78 16.61
N LYS A 57 1.69 7.50 17.61
CA LYS A 57 1.60 6.22 18.34
C LYS A 57 1.63 4.94 17.49
N HIS A 58 1.12 4.99 16.25
CA HIS A 58 0.96 3.83 15.39
C HIS A 58 1.77 3.90 14.09
N VAL A 59 2.52 4.97 13.85
CA VAL A 59 3.50 5.02 12.74
C VAL A 59 4.81 4.50 13.31
N VAL A 60 5.34 3.41 12.74
CA VAL A 60 6.51 2.71 13.32
C VAL A 60 7.76 2.84 12.48
N ASP A 61 7.60 3.05 11.17
CA ASP A 61 8.73 3.28 10.27
C ASP A 61 8.32 4.13 9.06
N MET A 62 9.31 4.79 8.46
CA MET A 62 9.14 5.55 7.24
C MET A 62 10.36 5.35 6.35
N GLU A 63 10.12 4.81 5.16
CA GLU A 63 11.17 4.43 4.22
C GLU A 63 10.87 5.02 2.84
N TYR A 64 11.91 5.47 2.14
CA TYR A 64 11.81 5.79 0.72
C TYR A 64 12.20 4.54 -0.10
N CYS A 65 11.23 3.98 -0.81
CA CYS A 65 11.44 2.87 -1.72
C CYS A 65 11.65 3.41 -3.15
N PRO A 66 12.83 3.22 -3.76
CA PRO A 66 13.04 3.58 -5.14
C PRO A 66 12.21 2.67 -6.07
N GLY A 67 11.84 3.19 -7.24
CA GLY A 67 11.20 2.38 -8.26
C GLY A 67 12.18 1.35 -8.81
N VAL A 68 11.70 0.13 -8.98
CA VAL A 68 12.43 -0.98 -9.59
C VAL A 68 12.06 -1.02 -11.07
N PRO A 69 13.02 -0.86 -12.01
CA PRO A 69 12.75 -1.07 -13.42
C PRO A 69 12.21 -2.49 -13.61
N SER A 70 10.97 -2.59 -14.07
CA SER A 70 10.33 -3.86 -14.42
C SER A 70 10.09 -3.84 -15.93
N GLU A 71 10.27 -4.98 -16.59
CA GLU A 71 9.72 -5.14 -17.93
C GLU A 71 8.21 -4.87 -17.87
N SER A 72 7.67 -4.24 -18.92
CA SER A 72 6.28 -3.77 -18.95
C SER A 72 5.33 -4.87 -18.41
N PRO A 73 4.37 -4.54 -17.52
CA PRO A 73 3.50 -5.53 -16.91
C PRO A 73 2.66 -6.17 -18.00
N HIS A 74 3.12 -7.33 -18.46
CA HIS A 74 2.45 -8.10 -19.47
C HIS A 74 1.70 -9.18 -18.73
N PHE A 75 0.39 -8.98 -18.58
CA PHE A 75 -0.54 -9.98 -18.05
C PHE A 75 -0.15 -11.34 -18.65
N PRO A 76 0.49 -12.25 -17.88
CA PRO A 76 1.10 -13.39 -18.50
C PRO A 76 -0.02 -14.21 -19.14
N PRO A 77 0.20 -14.85 -20.31
CA PRO A 77 -0.78 -15.79 -20.86
C PRO A 77 -1.18 -16.86 -19.84
N LYS A 78 -0.30 -17.16 -18.87
CA LYS A 78 -0.57 -18.02 -17.72
C LYS A 78 -1.61 -17.45 -16.75
N ALA A 79 -1.61 -16.15 -16.51
CA ALA A 79 -2.55 -15.45 -15.65
C ALA A 79 -3.96 -15.42 -16.23
N ALA A 80 -4.07 -15.14 -17.53
CA ALA A 80 -5.35 -15.19 -18.25
C ALA A 80 -5.92 -16.62 -18.26
N LYS A 81 -5.09 -17.63 -18.54
CA LYS A 81 -5.47 -19.04 -18.47
C LYS A 81 -5.88 -19.47 -17.06
N ALA A 82 -5.18 -19.01 -16.01
CA ALA A 82 -5.53 -19.30 -14.63
C ALA A 82 -6.86 -18.64 -14.22
N ASN A 83 -7.12 -17.42 -14.69
CA ASN A 83 -8.40 -16.73 -14.48
C ASN A 83 -9.55 -17.47 -15.17
N GLU A 84 -9.39 -17.82 -16.45
CA GLU A 84 -10.37 -18.61 -17.21
C GLU A 84 -10.62 -19.97 -16.54
N ALA A 85 -9.57 -20.66 -16.08
CA ALA A 85 -9.71 -21.93 -15.38
C ALA A 85 -10.44 -21.78 -14.03
N ALA A 86 -10.16 -20.71 -13.27
CA ALA A 86 -10.85 -20.42 -12.01
C ALA A 86 -12.33 -20.07 -12.20
N GLN A 87 -12.68 -19.37 -13.29
CA GLN A 87 -14.07 -19.04 -13.63
C GLN A 87 -14.86 -20.24 -14.15
N ASN A 88 -14.22 -21.12 -14.93
CA ASN A 88 -14.87 -22.29 -15.52
C ASN A 88 -14.95 -23.51 -14.57
N ALA A 89 -14.03 -23.62 -13.61
CA ALA A 89 -13.98 -24.72 -12.64
C ALA A 89 -13.59 -24.23 -11.23
N PRO A 90 -14.51 -23.57 -10.50
CA PRO A 90 -14.24 -23.06 -9.15
C PRO A 90 -14.03 -24.17 -8.09
N SER A 91 -14.16 -25.45 -8.47
CA SER A 91 -14.06 -26.60 -7.56
C SER A 91 -12.63 -27.00 -7.15
N SER A 92 -11.61 -26.45 -7.82
CA SER A 92 -10.20 -26.69 -7.50
C SER A 92 -9.63 -25.54 -6.67
N MET A 93 -9.41 -25.80 -5.37
CA MET A 93 -8.79 -24.84 -4.46
C MET A 93 -7.37 -24.43 -4.91
N GLN A 94 -6.67 -25.33 -5.61
CA GLN A 94 -5.33 -25.09 -6.16
C GLN A 94 -5.34 -24.09 -7.32
N THR A 95 -6.31 -24.19 -8.23
CA THR A 95 -6.42 -23.28 -9.39
C THR A 95 -6.75 -21.86 -8.96
N THR A 96 -7.56 -21.70 -7.92
CA THR A 96 -7.89 -20.39 -7.33
C THR A 96 -6.66 -19.77 -6.65
N LEU A 97 -5.88 -20.57 -5.92
CA LEU A 97 -4.66 -20.10 -5.26
C LEU A 97 -3.61 -19.63 -6.28
N GLU A 98 -3.34 -20.42 -7.32
CA GLU A 98 -2.39 -20.04 -8.38
C GLU A 98 -2.78 -18.74 -9.07
N TYR A 99 -4.08 -18.54 -9.35
CA TYR A 99 -4.57 -17.28 -9.91
C TYR A 99 -4.27 -16.09 -8.98
N HIS A 100 -4.55 -16.22 -7.68
CA HIS A 100 -4.30 -15.16 -6.72
C HIS A 100 -2.81 -14.83 -6.58
N GLU A 101 -1.93 -15.82 -6.56
CA GLU A 101 -0.48 -15.62 -6.49
C GLU A 101 0.06 -14.90 -7.74
N ILE A 102 -0.40 -15.29 -8.92
CA ILE A 102 -0.01 -14.62 -10.16
C ILE A 102 -0.53 -13.17 -10.19
N MET A 103 -1.77 -12.93 -9.77
CA MET A 103 -2.32 -11.57 -9.71
C MET A 103 -1.60 -10.69 -8.70
N GLU A 104 -1.25 -11.23 -7.53
CA GLU A 104 -0.50 -10.53 -6.49
C GLU A 104 0.88 -10.11 -7.00
N GLU A 105 1.64 -11.02 -7.61
CA GLU A 105 2.96 -10.69 -8.17
C GLU A 105 2.88 -9.65 -9.28
N GLU A 106 1.91 -9.74 -10.19
CA GLU A 106 1.72 -8.73 -11.24
C GLU A 106 1.38 -7.35 -10.66
N MET A 107 0.55 -7.29 -9.61
CA MET A 107 0.26 -6.03 -8.92
C MET A 107 1.48 -5.46 -8.19
N ILE A 108 2.24 -6.31 -7.49
CA ILE A 108 3.47 -5.91 -6.81
C ILE A 108 4.47 -5.36 -7.83
N CYS A 109 4.73 -6.08 -8.93
CA CYS A 109 5.62 -5.63 -10.00
C CYS A 109 5.14 -4.32 -10.65
N GLY A 110 3.84 -4.19 -10.92
CA GLY A 110 3.24 -2.97 -11.44
C GLY A 110 3.47 -1.76 -10.52
N LEU A 111 3.21 -1.92 -9.22
CA LEU A 111 3.36 -0.83 -8.25
C LEU A 111 4.82 -0.51 -7.94
N GLN A 112 5.71 -1.52 -7.89
CA GLN A 112 7.13 -1.34 -7.60
C GLN A 112 7.89 -0.60 -8.70
N GLN A 113 7.33 -0.42 -9.91
CA GLN A 113 7.91 0.42 -10.97
C GLN A 113 8.11 1.88 -10.53
N PHE A 114 7.32 2.35 -9.58
CA PHE A 114 7.37 3.72 -9.11
C PHE A 114 8.09 3.85 -7.78
N SER A 115 8.64 5.03 -7.55
CA SER A 115 9.11 5.40 -6.21
C SER A 115 7.95 5.68 -5.26
N TRP A 116 8.12 5.25 -4.01
CA TRP A 116 7.15 5.39 -2.94
C TRP A 116 7.81 5.94 -1.69
N LYS A 117 7.13 6.87 -1.02
CA LYS A 117 7.37 7.13 0.40
C LYS A 117 6.44 6.21 1.19
N LYS A 118 7.00 5.19 1.80
CA LYS A 118 6.26 4.17 2.52
C LYS A 118 6.23 4.51 4.00
N VAL A 119 5.05 4.48 4.58
CA VAL A 119 4.79 4.74 5.99
C VAL A 119 4.21 3.46 6.58
N ASP A 120 5.00 2.82 7.40
CA ASP A 120 4.66 1.56 8.03
C ASP A 120 3.88 1.85 9.32
N VAL A 121 2.69 1.28 9.44
CA VAL A 121 1.79 1.45 10.57
C VAL A 121 1.59 0.14 11.32
N SER A 122 1.58 0.20 12.65
CA SER A 122 1.32 -0.97 13.49
C SER A 122 0.40 -0.65 14.65
N PHE A 123 -0.61 -1.50 14.82
CA PHE A 123 -1.60 -1.43 15.89
C PHE A 123 -1.31 -2.41 17.03
N HIS A 124 -0.05 -2.87 17.17
CA HIS A 124 0.36 -3.82 18.19
C HIS A 124 0.07 -3.39 19.65
N SER A 125 -0.16 -2.08 19.88
CA SER A 125 -0.49 -1.49 21.19
C SER A 125 -1.98 -1.18 21.37
N ALA A 126 -2.81 -1.46 20.36
CA ALA A 126 -4.26 -1.33 20.46
C ALA A 126 -4.83 -2.48 21.29
N PHE A 127 -5.89 -2.20 22.05
CA PHE A 127 -6.55 -3.18 22.94
C PHE A 127 -7.06 -4.43 22.18
N TRP A 128 -7.25 -4.31 20.87
CA TRP A 128 -7.39 -5.43 19.95
C TRP A 128 -6.44 -5.24 18.74
N PRO A 129 -5.28 -5.92 18.68
CA PRO A 129 -4.29 -5.75 17.60
C PRO A 129 -4.72 -6.35 16.25
N PHE A 130 -5.92 -6.95 16.20
CA PHE A 130 -6.48 -7.70 15.06
C PHE A 130 -7.53 -6.90 14.27
N PHE A 131 -7.66 -5.60 14.48
CA PHE A 131 -8.77 -4.84 13.90
C PHE A 131 -8.34 -3.47 13.40
N ALA A 132 -7.43 -3.43 12.44
CA ALA A 132 -7.13 -2.18 11.72
C ALA A 132 -8.37 -1.68 10.95
N HIS A 133 -9.20 -2.61 10.45
CA HIS A 133 -10.39 -2.29 9.65
C HIS A 133 -11.64 -1.87 10.45
N ILE A 134 -11.85 -2.39 11.66
CA ILE A 134 -12.96 -1.93 12.52
C ILE A 134 -12.65 -0.54 13.12
N ASN A 135 -11.38 -0.18 13.29
CA ASN A 135 -10.98 1.11 13.84
C ASN A 135 -11.06 2.31 12.87
N ASN A 136 -11.47 2.12 11.62
CA ASN A 136 -11.69 3.21 10.67
C ASN A 136 -13.14 3.75 10.66
N HIS A 137 -14.09 3.14 11.37
CA HIS A 137 -15.47 3.66 11.50
C HIS A 137 -15.65 4.46 12.79
N VAL A 138 -15.90 5.77 12.65
CA VAL A 138 -16.09 6.74 13.73
C VAL A 138 -17.48 6.60 14.35
N ASN A 139 -17.73 5.54 15.12
CA ASN A 139 -18.99 5.39 15.87
C ASN A 139 -18.81 5.14 17.38
N ASN A 140 -17.57 5.15 17.91
CA ASN A 140 -17.31 5.10 19.36
C ASN A 140 -15.91 5.62 19.72
N GLU A 141 -15.83 6.77 20.41
CA GLU A 141 -14.59 7.50 20.74
C GLU A 141 -13.58 6.70 21.58
N TRP A 142 -14.05 5.76 22.40
CA TRP A 142 -13.19 5.00 23.30
C TRP A 142 -12.47 3.82 22.63
N PHE A 143 -13.05 3.28 21.54
CA PHE A 143 -12.57 2.05 20.89
C PHE A 143 -11.78 2.30 19.59
N HIS A 144 -12.04 3.41 18.88
CA HIS A 144 -11.54 3.62 17.52
C HIS A 144 -10.44 4.69 17.38
N ASN A 145 -9.89 5.21 18.48
CA ASN A 145 -8.85 6.25 18.44
C ASN A 145 -7.45 5.72 18.02
N ALA A 146 -7.29 4.42 17.79
CA ALA A 146 -6.01 3.89 17.34
C ALA A 146 -5.58 4.47 15.98
N GLY A 147 -6.53 4.81 15.10
CA GLY A 147 -6.24 5.42 13.79
C GLY A 147 -5.84 6.89 13.85
N ALA A 148 -6.16 7.63 14.91
CA ALA A 148 -6.02 9.10 14.91
C ALA A 148 -4.58 9.57 14.74
N GLY A 149 -3.60 8.84 15.29
CA GLY A 149 -2.19 9.12 15.07
C GLY A 149 -1.79 9.00 13.60
N VAL A 150 -2.33 8.02 12.88
CA VAL A 150 -2.06 7.85 11.43
C VAL A 150 -2.71 8.98 10.63
N ILE A 151 -3.96 9.35 10.94
CA ILE A 151 -4.65 10.46 10.26
C ILE A 151 -3.95 11.80 10.51
N ALA A 152 -3.51 12.06 11.74
CA ALA A 152 -2.72 13.25 12.06
C ALA A 152 -1.41 13.28 11.28
N HIS A 153 -0.73 12.13 11.15
CA HIS A 153 0.48 12.01 10.34
C HIS A 153 0.20 12.31 8.86
N VAL A 154 -0.88 11.77 8.29
CA VAL A 154 -1.32 12.06 6.91
C VAL A 154 -1.55 13.56 6.71
N ALA A 155 -2.33 14.19 7.58
CA ALA A 155 -2.66 15.61 7.48
C ALA A 155 -1.41 16.49 7.60
N ASN A 156 -0.51 16.17 8.52
CA ASN A 156 0.75 16.90 8.68
C ASN A 156 1.67 16.71 7.49
N HIS A 157 1.72 15.50 6.92
CA HIS A 157 2.49 15.22 5.71
C HIS A 157 2.00 16.06 4.52
N ILE A 158 0.68 16.13 4.28
CA ILE A 158 0.09 16.94 3.21
C ILE A 158 0.43 18.42 3.41
N LYS A 159 0.23 18.96 4.62
CA LYS A 159 0.58 20.36 4.94
C LYS A 159 2.06 20.67 4.72
N GLN A 160 2.95 19.73 5.04
CA GLN A 160 4.39 19.91 4.79
C GLN A 160 4.71 19.93 3.30
N GLN A 161 4.04 19.09 2.50
CA GLN A 161 4.22 19.08 1.04
C GLN A 161 3.73 20.38 0.40
N GLU A 162 2.56 20.88 0.80
CA GLU A 162 2.03 22.17 0.33
C GLU A 162 3.00 23.31 0.64
N LYS A 163 3.50 23.36 1.88
CA LYS A 163 4.53 24.35 2.26
C LYS A 163 5.80 24.22 1.43
N GLN A 164 6.32 23.00 1.23
CA GLN A 164 7.52 22.83 0.40
C GLN A 164 7.28 23.22 -1.06
N GLN A 165 6.08 23.01 -1.58
CA GLN A 165 5.72 23.44 -2.92
C GLN A 165 5.63 24.97 -3.02
N GLU A 166 5.06 25.64 -2.00
CA GLU A 166 5.07 27.11 -1.87
C GLU A 166 6.51 27.62 -1.80
N TYR A 167 7.34 27.11 -0.89
CA TYR A 167 8.75 27.52 -0.76
C TYR A 167 9.56 27.25 -2.04
N SER A 168 9.32 26.14 -2.73
CA SER A 168 9.96 25.84 -4.02
C SER A 168 9.57 26.85 -5.10
N LEU A 169 8.31 27.29 -5.14
CA LEU A 169 7.86 28.36 -6.04
C LEU A 169 8.56 29.69 -5.70
N PHE A 170 8.75 30.00 -4.41
CA PHE A 170 9.46 31.22 -3.98
C PHE A 170 10.97 31.18 -4.24
N ILE A 171 11.60 30.01 -4.27
CA ILE A 171 13.05 29.86 -4.53
C ILE A 171 13.37 29.82 -6.04
N THR A 172 12.38 29.67 -6.93
CA THR A 172 12.61 29.65 -8.40
C THR A 172 12.59 31.05 -9.04
N ALA A 173 12.90 32.10 -8.29
CA ALA A 173 13.16 33.43 -8.82
C ALA A 173 14.64 33.79 -8.60
N SER A 174 15.50 33.28 -9.46
CA SER A 174 16.83 33.86 -9.68
C SER A 174 17.12 33.76 -11.17
N LEU A 175 17.23 34.93 -11.79
CA LEU A 175 17.69 35.16 -13.17
C LEU A 175 19.11 34.62 -13.38
#